data_AF-A0A101X504-F1
#
_entry.id   AF-A0A101X504-F1
#
_cell.length_a   1.000
_cell.length_b   1.000
_cell.length_c   1.000
_cell.angle_alpha   90.00
_cell.angle_beta   90.00
_cell.angle_gamma   90.00
#
_symmetry.space_group_name_H-M   'P 1'
#
loop_
_entity.id
_entity.type
_entity.pdbx_description
1 polymer ?
#
loop_
_entity_poly.entity_id
_entity_poly.type
_entity_poly.pdbx_seq_one_letter_code
_entity_poly.pdbx_strand_id
1 'polypeptide(L)'
;MHNRGGQASAVEAIIVVVVFILALVLVLRLLPGYIRTTGGEVNNLQLNAMAQSLLTYIVTNPGNPPNWGLNATGLLSFGLAEEGQSYDLDPFKVLQLVYWDYANNVSGALSPINLQGYCSLSQISGTGFQQYLSQYNVSYVSLTSDWLFTIAKPTKAPWVISYSYVKRLLGLDNSYDFLLVITPVLNITVKASSSFTTNSFYVYVKVTNYATGQPVSNASVTLNYFAMDQGGDDLACNYSSILASMSNVKVSCVNAPYGTPLPSPSSFTIIQYNPGLVIQGTSTGVTNASGIARLTLPMAYDSDNYYYFVIYASVSGLGDYSYYQYPSFNQTPLLVAGLLPALNGVGNSIVFADPHLFTNCLLNQSLITNPGQSALGLRIIAVFKSEYGYTFRSINFTINPGRGSNSYPVPCSYLSSINTPNYAACYWNLPSTPMLLLVWIQRNSQGQSNSVPTSQLLIIPYGYNPEYYLTDRTIIFGRAVKYAPTGVAQGLVYIGNAAYLVKLYLYYRGNAYGGLSVG
;
A
#
# COMPACT_ATOMS: atom_id res chain seq x y z
N MET A 1 51.23 18.47 -86.58
CA MET A 1 50.81 17.94 -85.27
C MET A 1 50.66 19.11 -84.31
N HIS A 2 49.44 19.57 -84.09
CA HIS A 2 49.15 20.76 -83.28
C HIS A 2 48.76 20.27 -81.88
N ASN A 3 49.72 20.30 -80.95
CA ASN A 3 49.51 19.91 -79.56
C ASN A 3 48.93 21.12 -78.81
N ARG A 4 47.60 21.24 -78.75
CA ARG A 4 46.95 22.19 -77.84
C ARG A 4 46.93 21.54 -76.45
N GLY A 5 47.98 21.81 -75.67
CA GLY A 5 47.92 21.62 -74.23
C GLY A 5 46.74 22.43 -73.69
N GLY A 6 45.75 21.76 -73.11
CA GLY A 6 44.65 22.40 -72.43
C GLY A 6 45.17 23.13 -71.20
N GLN A 7 45.52 24.40 -71.37
CA GLN A 7 45.55 25.33 -70.26
C GLN A 7 44.10 25.45 -69.78
N ALA A 8 43.78 24.85 -68.64
CA ALA A 8 42.61 25.25 -67.89
C ALA A 8 42.68 26.77 -67.77
N SER A 9 41.65 27.46 -68.26
CA SER A 9 41.60 28.92 -68.16
C SER A 9 41.76 29.29 -66.68
N ALA A 10 42.51 30.34 -66.36
CA ALA A 10 42.62 30.82 -64.97
C ALA A 10 41.24 30.99 -64.31
N VAL A 11 40.21 31.25 -65.12
CA VAL A 11 38.80 31.31 -64.72
C VAL A 11 38.25 29.96 -64.28
N GLU A 12 38.54 28.85 -64.98
CA GLU A 12 38.09 27.50 -64.56
C GLU A 12 38.77 27.07 -63.25
N ALA A 13 40.06 27.35 -63.09
CA ALA A 13 40.78 27.07 -61.85
C ALA A 13 40.21 27.87 -60.66
N ILE A 14 39.88 29.15 -60.86
CA ILE A 14 39.26 29.99 -59.83
C ILE A 14 37.87 29.47 -59.46
N ILE A 15 37.04 29.08 -60.44
CA ILE A 15 35.71 28.54 -60.19
C ILE A 15 35.78 27.24 -59.38
N VAL A 16 36.68 26.32 -59.74
CA VAL A 16 36.85 25.05 -59.02
C VAL A 16 37.29 25.29 -57.57
N VAL A 17 38.24 26.21 -57.34
CA VAL A 17 38.71 26.54 -55.98
C VAL A 17 37.60 27.17 -55.14
N VAL A 18 36.81 28.10 -55.70
CA VAL A 18 35.71 28.74 -54.97
C VAL A 18 34.63 27.73 -54.61
N VAL A 19 34.25 26.84 -55.54
CA VAL A 19 33.27 25.77 -55.26
C VAL A 19 33.80 24.82 -54.18
N PHE A 20 35.08 24.47 -54.20
CA PHE A 20 35.68 23.60 -53.20
C PHE A 20 35.72 24.25 -51.81
N ILE A 21 36.05 25.55 -51.74
CA ILE A 21 36.04 26.31 -50.48
C ILE A 21 34.61 26.41 -49.94
N LEU A 22 33.61 26.69 -50.78
CA LEU A 22 32.21 26.76 -50.36
C LEU A 22 31.69 25.41 -49.87
N ALA A 23 32.02 24.31 -50.55
CA ALA A 23 31.68 22.96 -50.11
C ALA A 23 32.36 22.61 -48.78
N LEU A 24 33.64 22.97 -48.61
CA LEU A 24 34.38 22.75 -47.37
C LEU A 24 33.79 23.55 -46.21
N VAL A 25 33.44 24.82 -46.41
CA VAL A 25 32.78 25.67 -45.40
C VAL A 25 31.41 25.11 -45.03
N LEU A 26 30.64 24.60 -46.00
CA LEU A 26 29.34 23.96 -45.75
C LEU A 26 29.51 22.68 -44.91
N VAL A 27 30.46 21.82 -45.26
CA VAL A 27 30.78 20.59 -44.52
C VAL A 27 31.26 20.91 -43.10
N LEU A 28 32.15 21.89 -42.94
CA LEU A 28 32.63 22.35 -41.63
C LEU A 28 31.52 22.97 -40.76
N ARG A 29 30.47 23.56 -41.35
CA ARG A 29 29.29 24.05 -40.62
C ARG A 29 28.30 22.95 -40.26
N LEU A 30 28.21 21.88 -41.05
CA LEU A 30 27.28 20.77 -40.80
C LEU A 30 27.86 19.70 -39.86
N LEU A 31 29.19 19.52 -39.85
CA LEU A 31 29.90 18.55 -38.99
C LEU A 31 29.59 18.71 -37.47
N PRO A 32 29.60 19.92 -36.88
CA PRO A 32 29.26 20.11 -35.47
C PRO A 32 27.81 19.71 -35.14
N GLY A 33 26.88 19.86 -36.09
CA GLY A 33 25.49 19.43 -35.92
C GLY A 33 25.33 17.92 -36.00
N TYR A 34 26.02 17.26 -36.94
CA TYR A 34 25.91 15.82 -37.17
C TYR A 34 26.61 14.97 -36.08
N ILE A 35 27.77 15.42 -35.59
CA ILE A 35 28.51 14.73 -34.52
C ILE A 35 27.79 14.87 -33.16
N ARG A 36 27.12 16.02 -32.92
CA ARG A 36 26.35 16.25 -31.68
C ARG A 36 25.12 15.36 -31.57
N THR A 37 24.43 15.08 -32.66
CA THR A 37 23.22 14.23 -32.65
C THR A 37 23.58 12.76 -32.56
N THR A 38 24.52 12.26 -33.36
CA THR A 38 24.92 10.83 -33.31
C THR A 38 25.65 10.46 -32.02
N GLY A 39 26.52 11.32 -31.47
CA GLY A 39 27.16 11.07 -30.17
C GLY A 39 26.19 11.10 -28.99
N GLY A 40 25.19 11.98 -29.02
CA GLY A 40 24.12 12.03 -28.02
C GLY A 40 23.15 10.85 -28.10
N GLU A 41 22.85 10.37 -29.30
CA GLU A 41 21.99 9.21 -29.54
C GLU A 41 22.64 7.90 -29.09
N VAL A 42 23.94 7.69 -29.37
CA VAL A 42 24.67 6.49 -28.92
C VAL A 42 24.76 6.43 -27.39
N ASN A 43 25.01 7.57 -26.73
CA ASN A 43 25.06 7.64 -25.26
C ASN A 43 23.69 7.34 -24.62
N ASN A 44 22.59 7.80 -25.22
CA ASN A 44 21.24 7.49 -24.72
C ASN A 44 20.85 6.03 -24.94
N LEU A 45 21.21 5.43 -26.09
CA LEU A 45 20.97 4.01 -26.36
C LEU A 45 21.70 3.11 -25.37
N GLN A 46 22.97 3.41 -25.06
CA GLN A 46 23.75 2.69 -24.05
C GLN A 46 23.13 2.83 -22.66
N LEU A 47 22.69 4.04 -22.28
CA LEU A 47 22.08 4.28 -20.97
C LEU A 47 20.72 3.57 -20.84
N ASN A 48 19.93 3.49 -21.92
CA ASN A 48 18.69 2.70 -21.97
C ASN A 48 18.96 1.19 -21.85
N ALA A 49 19.98 0.67 -22.55
CA ALA A 49 20.35 -0.73 -22.45
C ALA A 49 20.82 -1.11 -21.04
N MET A 50 21.58 -0.22 -20.38
CA MET A 50 21.99 -0.39 -18.98
C MET A 50 20.78 -0.33 -18.03
N ALA A 51 19.87 0.62 -18.21
CA ALA A 51 18.63 0.69 -17.45
C ALA A 51 17.79 -0.59 -17.62
N GLN A 52 17.70 -1.13 -18.84
CA GLN A 52 16.97 -2.36 -19.10
C GLN A 52 17.62 -3.57 -18.42
N SER A 53 18.94 -3.70 -18.51
CA SER A 53 19.68 -4.77 -17.84
C SER A 53 19.51 -4.72 -16.32
N LEU A 54 19.62 -3.53 -15.72
CA LEU A 54 19.40 -3.32 -14.29
C LEU A 54 17.96 -3.63 -13.88
N LEU A 55 16.98 -3.14 -14.64
CA LEU A 55 15.57 -3.43 -14.35
C LEU A 55 15.30 -4.93 -14.41
N THR A 56 15.74 -5.60 -15.48
CA THR A 56 15.61 -7.05 -15.62
C THR A 56 16.26 -7.78 -14.44
N TYR A 57 17.46 -7.38 -14.03
CA TYR A 57 18.11 -7.96 -12.86
C TYR A 57 17.27 -7.77 -11.58
N ILE A 58 16.80 -6.53 -11.32
CA ILE A 58 15.99 -6.22 -10.14
C ILE A 58 14.71 -7.05 -10.07
N VAL A 59 14.01 -7.27 -11.19
CA VAL A 59 12.69 -7.94 -11.21
C VAL A 59 12.76 -9.45 -11.42
N THR A 60 13.94 -10.01 -11.65
CA THR A 60 14.15 -11.47 -11.84
C THR A 60 15.06 -12.08 -10.79
N ASN A 61 15.81 -11.28 -10.03
CA ASN A 61 16.66 -11.74 -8.95
C ASN A 61 15.94 -11.63 -7.60
N PRO A 62 15.94 -12.67 -6.74
CA PRO A 62 15.33 -12.60 -5.42
C PRO A 62 16.20 -11.88 -4.38
N GLY A 63 17.44 -11.50 -4.73
CA GLY A 63 18.42 -10.99 -3.79
C GLY A 63 19.02 -12.07 -2.90
N ASN A 64 19.85 -11.66 -1.95
CA ASN A 64 20.51 -12.56 -1.00
C ASN A 64 20.61 -11.91 0.38
N PRO A 65 20.07 -12.52 1.45
CA PRO A 65 19.24 -13.74 1.43
C PRO A 65 17.89 -13.50 0.72
N PRO A 66 17.24 -14.50 0.12
CA PRO A 66 15.98 -14.31 -0.60
C PRO A 66 14.86 -13.65 0.22
N ASN A 67 14.84 -13.82 1.54
CA ASN A 67 13.82 -13.28 2.44
C ASN A 67 14.19 -11.91 3.07
N TRP A 68 15.11 -11.17 2.46
CA TRP A 68 15.60 -9.90 3.02
C TRP A 68 14.51 -8.83 3.22
N GLY A 69 13.35 -8.93 2.55
CA GLY A 69 12.21 -8.03 2.75
C GLY A 69 11.69 -7.99 4.19
N LEU A 70 11.90 -9.08 4.95
CA LEU A 70 11.60 -9.16 6.39
C LEU A 70 12.70 -8.53 7.25
N ASN A 71 13.94 -8.51 6.78
CA ASN A 71 15.08 -7.91 7.47
C ASN A 71 16.19 -7.47 6.49
N ALA A 72 16.39 -6.16 6.35
CA ALA A 72 17.39 -5.59 5.46
C ALA A 72 18.84 -5.62 6.01
N THR A 73 19.08 -5.99 7.27
CA THR A 73 20.40 -5.82 7.93
C THR A 73 21.53 -6.68 7.35
N GLY A 74 21.21 -7.70 6.56
CA GLY A 74 22.16 -8.68 6.01
C GLY A 74 22.13 -8.77 4.49
N LEU A 75 21.61 -7.76 3.79
CA LEU A 75 21.45 -7.79 2.34
C LEU A 75 22.80 -7.82 1.63
N LEU A 76 23.13 -8.91 0.93
CA LEU A 76 24.34 -9.09 0.13
C LEU A 76 24.12 -8.83 -1.36
N SER A 77 22.87 -8.98 -1.84
CA SER A 77 22.49 -8.77 -3.23
C SER A 77 21.08 -8.21 -3.27
N PHE A 78 20.86 -7.12 -4.03
CA PHE A 78 19.54 -6.52 -4.17
C PHE A 78 18.76 -7.19 -5.31
N GLY A 79 17.47 -7.41 -5.09
CA GLY A 79 16.57 -8.00 -6.06
C GLY A 79 15.18 -8.09 -5.44
N LEU A 80 14.15 -7.82 -6.21
CA LEU A 80 12.76 -7.72 -5.74
C LEU A 80 11.93 -8.96 -6.04
N ALA A 81 12.45 -9.90 -6.84
CA ALA A 81 11.69 -11.07 -7.24
C ALA A 81 11.36 -11.98 -6.04
N GLU A 82 10.25 -12.68 -6.13
CA GLU A 82 9.92 -13.82 -5.29
C GLU A 82 10.87 -14.99 -5.63
N GLU A 83 11.20 -15.83 -4.64
CA GLU A 83 12.17 -16.90 -4.86
C GLU A 83 11.64 -17.90 -5.91
N GLY A 84 12.38 -18.04 -7.01
CA GLY A 84 12.01 -18.95 -8.11
C GLY A 84 10.95 -18.42 -9.08
N GLN A 85 10.41 -17.20 -8.87
CA GLN A 85 9.39 -16.60 -9.74
C GLN A 85 9.93 -15.30 -10.35
N SER A 86 10.23 -15.33 -11.65
CA SER A 86 10.68 -14.12 -12.38
C SER A 86 9.49 -13.21 -12.68
N TYR A 87 9.65 -11.89 -12.52
CA TYR A 87 8.61 -10.87 -12.71
C TYR A 87 7.47 -10.85 -11.67
N ASP A 88 7.43 -11.82 -10.77
CA ASP A 88 6.63 -11.74 -9.55
C ASP A 88 7.52 -11.16 -8.44
N LEU A 89 7.11 -10.03 -7.87
CA LEU A 89 7.86 -9.36 -6.82
C LEU A 89 7.39 -9.83 -5.45
N ASP A 90 8.36 -10.09 -4.57
CA ASP A 90 8.12 -10.36 -3.16
C ASP A 90 7.52 -9.10 -2.50
N PRO A 91 6.29 -9.17 -2.02
CA PRO A 91 5.61 -7.99 -1.49
C PRO A 91 6.28 -7.39 -0.23
N PHE A 92 6.97 -8.20 0.59
CA PHE A 92 7.71 -7.69 1.75
C PHE A 92 8.93 -6.87 1.33
N LYS A 93 9.60 -7.27 0.24
CA LYS A 93 10.69 -6.47 -0.34
C LYS A 93 10.18 -5.14 -0.89
N VAL A 94 9.02 -5.15 -1.54
CA VAL A 94 8.37 -3.93 -2.03
C VAL A 94 7.95 -3.02 -0.88
N LEU A 95 7.46 -3.57 0.23
CA LEU A 95 7.12 -2.82 1.44
C LEU A 95 8.35 -2.08 2.03
N GLN A 96 9.55 -2.66 1.94
CA GLN A 96 10.78 -1.96 2.32
C GLN A 96 11.04 -0.70 1.48
N LEU A 97 10.68 -0.72 0.19
CA LEU A 97 10.74 0.47 -0.67
C LEU A 97 9.79 1.56 -0.18
N VAL A 98 8.58 1.17 0.24
CA VAL A 98 7.59 2.08 0.81
C VAL A 98 8.08 2.70 2.12
N TYR A 99 8.68 1.92 3.01
CA TYR A 99 9.27 2.46 4.24
C TYR A 99 10.42 3.41 3.95
N TRP A 100 11.24 3.13 2.94
CA TRP A 100 12.26 4.05 2.50
C TRP A 100 11.66 5.36 1.96
N ASP A 101 10.62 5.28 1.12
CA ASP A 101 9.92 6.45 0.60
C ASP A 101 9.36 7.30 1.73
N TYR A 102 8.70 6.69 2.72
CA TYR A 102 8.24 7.42 3.91
C TYR A 102 9.40 8.08 4.65
N ALA A 103 10.48 7.34 4.96
CA ALA A 103 11.62 7.90 5.68
C ALA A 103 12.26 9.11 4.98
N ASN A 104 12.23 9.13 3.65
CA ASN A 104 12.85 10.17 2.82
C ASN A 104 11.84 11.17 2.21
N ASN A 105 10.54 10.92 2.39
CA ASN A 105 9.41 11.64 1.82
C ASN A 105 9.57 12.00 0.33
N VAL A 106 10.03 11.06 -0.50
CA VAL A 106 10.36 11.34 -1.91
C VAL A 106 9.10 11.55 -2.75
N SER A 107 8.07 10.74 -2.51
CA SER A 107 6.76 10.87 -3.17
C SER A 107 5.85 11.95 -2.56
N GLY A 108 6.24 12.55 -1.43
CA GLY A 108 5.34 13.38 -0.63
C GLY A 108 4.34 12.59 0.23
N ALA A 109 4.52 11.27 0.37
CA ALA A 109 3.61 10.41 1.14
C ALA A 109 3.55 10.71 2.65
N LEU A 110 4.52 11.44 3.22
CA LEU A 110 4.46 11.99 4.58
C LEU A 110 4.08 13.48 4.63
N SER A 111 3.61 14.07 3.53
CA SER A 111 3.11 15.45 3.59
C SER A 111 1.87 15.54 4.50
N PRO A 112 1.62 16.68 5.18
CA PRO A 112 0.49 16.81 6.12
C PRO A 112 -0.89 16.51 5.52
N ILE A 113 -1.05 16.62 4.21
CA ILE A 113 -2.31 16.29 3.51
C ILE A 113 -2.55 14.77 3.39
N ASN A 114 -1.50 13.94 3.55
CA ASN A 114 -1.53 12.50 3.33
C ASN A 114 -1.43 11.69 4.65
N LEU A 115 -1.38 12.37 5.81
CA LEU A 115 -1.25 11.76 7.12
C LEU A 115 -2.45 12.12 8.00
N GLN A 116 -2.90 11.17 8.81
CA GLN A 116 -3.80 11.50 9.91
C GLN A 116 -2.99 12.10 11.06
N GLY A 117 -1.93 11.45 11.53
CA GLY A 117 -1.14 11.96 12.66
C GLY A 117 0.31 11.51 12.67
N TYR A 118 1.13 12.19 13.48
CA TYR A 118 2.54 11.86 13.67
C TYR A 118 2.99 12.12 15.10
N CYS A 119 3.64 11.14 15.72
CA CYS A 119 4.14 11.19 17.09
C CYS A 119 5.65 10.99 17.14
N SER A 120 6.37 11.88 17.83
CA SER A 120 7.67 11.49 18.37
C SER A 120 7.49 10.52 19.52
N LEU A 121 8.50 9.67 19.75
CA LEU A 121 8.48 8.74 20.87
C LEU A 121 8.25 9.47 22.21
N SER A 122 8.83 10.65 22.39
CA SER A 122 8.67 11.49 23.59
C SER A 122 7.26 12.06 23.79
N GLN A 123 6.43 12.12 22.73
CA GLN A 123 5.05 12.61 22.80
C GLN A 123 4.06 11.50 23.21
N ILE A 124 4.48 10.23 23.23
CA ILE A 124 3.60 9.10 23.55
C ILE A 124 3.45 8.97 25.08
N SER A 125 2.23 8.97 25.62
CA SER A 125 1.97 9.08 27.07
C SER A 125 2.22 7.81 27.91
N GLY A 126 3.02 6.84 27.45
CA GLY A 126 3.28 5.57 28.14
C GLY A 126 4.74 5.11 28.06
N THR A 127 5.46 5.17 29.19
CA THR A 127 6.91 4.85 29.26
C THR A 127 7.24 3.42 28.84
N GLY A 128 6.39 2.44 29.21
CA GLY A 128 6.58 1.05 28.78
C GLY A 128 6.44 0.87 27.27
N PHE A 129 5.43 1.51 26.68
CA PHE A 129 5.26 1.50 25.22
C PHE A 129 6.39 2.24 24.50
N GLN A 130 6.87 3.36 25.06
CA GLN A 130 8.06 4.05 24.55
C GLN A 130 9.30 3.15 24.59
N GLN A 131 9.55 2.47 25.71
CA GLN A 131 10.68 1.55 25.87
C GLN A 131 10.61 0.41 24.86
N TYR A 132 9.42 -0.18 24.66
CA TYR A 132 9.22 -1.21 23.66
C TYR A 132 9.54 -0.73 22.25
N LEU A 133 8.99 0.41 21.82
CA LEU A 133 9.31 1.01 20.51
C LEU A 133 10.81 1.38 20.38
N SER A 134 11.46 1.81 21.47
CA SER A 134 12.89 2.14 21.46
C SER A 134 13.79 0.94 21.16
N GLN A 135 13.38 -0.28 21.53
CA GLN A 135 14.09 -1.52 21.17
C GLN A 135 14.15 -1.74 19.66
N TYR A 136 13.20 -1.17 18.91
CA TYR A 136 13.16 -1.19 17.45
C TYR A 136 13.91 -0.01 16.80
N ASN A 137 14.59 0.84 17.58
CA ASN A 137 15.17 2.12 17.13
C ASN A 137 14.11 3.05 16.49
N VAL A 138 12.87 2.99 16.97
CA VAL A 138 11.77 3.85 16.51
C VAL A 138 11.88 5.20 17.19
N SER A 139 12.07 6.26 16.41
CA SER A 139 12.05 7.64 16.91
C SER A 139 10.68 8.30 16.76
N TYR A 140 9.90 7.86 15.76
CA TYR A 140 8.59 8.40 15.47
C TYR A 140 7.65 7.35 14.89
N VAL A 141 6.35 7.60 15.07
CA VAL A 141 5.26 6.79 14.58
C VAL A 141 4.30 7.68 13.78
N SER A 142 3.91 7.23 12.59
CA SER A 142 2.84 7.82 11.79
C SER A 142 1.54 7.06 12.03
N LEU A 143 0.41 7.75 12.01
CA LEU A 143 -0.94 7.17 12.03
C LEU A 143 -1.54 7.29 10.64
N THR A 144 -1.97 6.16 10.08
CA THR A 144 -2.66 6.08 8.79
C THR A 144 -4.13 6.46 8.94
N SER A 145 -4.83 6.58 7.82
CA SER A 145 -6.28 6.75 7.80
C SER A 145 -7.05 5.67 8.54
N ASP A 146 -6.47 4.47 8.63
CA ASP A 146 -7.14 3.28 9.17
C ASP A 146 -6.84 3.06 10.65
N TRP A 147 -6.32 4.09 11.34
CA TRP A 147 -5.82 4.00 12.73
C TRP A 147 -4.78 2.90 12.93
N LEU A 148 -4.09 2.54 11.84
CA LEU A 148 -2.88 1.75 11.90
C LEU A 148 -1.71 2.69 12.12
N PHE A 149 -0.79 2.30 12.99
CA PHE A 149 0.43 3.02 13.19
C PHE A 149 1.57 2.35 12.44
N THR A 150 2.35 3.16 11.72
CA THR A 150 3.53 2.73 10.97
C THR A 150 4.75 3.44 11.51
N ILE A 151 5.91 2.80 11.36
CA ILE A 151 7.18 3.41 11.75
C ILE A 151 7.54 4.46 10.70
N ALA A 152 7.85 5.68 11.15
CA ALA A 152 8.23 6.76 10.26
C ALA A 152 9.56 7.38 10.71
N LYS A 153 10.41 7.73 9.74
CA LYS A 153 11.77 8.28 9.94
C LYS A 153 12.57 7.55 11.04
N PRO A 154 12.81 6.24 10.91
CA PRO A 154 13.59 5.57 11.94
C PRO A 154 15.04 6.05 11.87
N THR A 155 15.52 6.69 12.93
CA THR A 155 16.92 7.16 12.96
C THR A 155 17.83 5.97 13.20
N LYS A 156 18.71 5.67 12.24
CA LYS A 156 19.68 4.56 12.32
C LYS A 156 19.05 3.17 12.49
N ALA A 157 17.78 2.96 12.12
CA ALA A 157 17.23 1.60 12.09
C ALA A 157 17.97 0.76 11.06
N PRO A 158 18.61 -0.34 11.47
CA PRO A 158 19.39 -1.14 10.55
C PRO A 158 18.47 -2.00 9.65
N TRP A 159 17.18 -2.11 9.98
CA TRP A 159 16.17 -2.88 9.26
C TRP A 159 15.50 -2.16 8.08
N VAL A 160 15.72 -0.84 7.89
CA VAL A 160 15.29 -0.13 6.67
C VAL A 160 16.40 -0.18 5.63
N ILE A 161 16.04 -0.45 4.38
CA ILE A 161 16.99 -0.45 3.27
C ILE A 161 17.68 0.91 3.09
N SER A 162 18.97 0.89 2.77
CA SER A 162 19.74 2.10 2.47
C SER A 162 19.90 2.28 0.97
N TYR A 163 19.45 3.41 0.42
CA TYR A 163 19.59 3.73 -1.02
C TYR A 163 21.05 3.68 -1.48
N SER A 164 21.97 4.30 -0.74
CA SER A 164 23.40 4.30 -1.08
C SER A 164 24.01 2.89 -1.04
N TYR A 165 23.53 2.06 -0.12
CA TYR A 165 23.97 0.67 -0.01
C TYR A 165 23.45 -0.16 -1.21
N VAL A 166 22.15 -0.06 -1.52
CA VAL A 166 21.54 -0.73 -2.67
C VAL A 166 22.20 -0.28 -3.98
N LYS A 167 22.51 1.01 -4.12
CA LYS A 167 23.24 1.53 -5.29
C LYS A 167 24.57 0.81 -5.50
N ARG A 168 25.34 0.61 -4.43
CA ARG A 168 26.60 -0.14 -4.48
C ARG A 168 26.37 -1.62 -4.83
N LEU A 169 25.34 -2.25 -4.28
CA LEU A 169 24.99 -3.64 -4.62
C LEU A 169 24.61 -3.82 -6.09
N LEU A 170 23.97 -2.80 -6.69
CA LEU A 170 23.64 -2.75 -8.12
C LEU A 170 24.86 -2.41 -9.01
N GLY A 171 26.07 -2.30 -8.44
CA GLY A 171 27.27 -1.96 -9.19
C GLY A 171 27.31 -0.52 -9.69
N LEU A 172 26.45 0.36 -9.16
CA LEU A 172 26.41 1.76 -9.54
C LEU A 172 27.37 2.57 -8.67
N ASP A 173 28.32 3.23 -9.33
CA ASP A 173 29.30 4.10 -8.69
C ASP A 173 28.71 5.50 -8.35
N ASN A 174 29.58 6.45 -8.00
CA ASN A 174 29.16 7.83 -7.71
C ASN A 174 28.69 8.61 -8.95
N SER A 175 28.93 8.09 -10.14
CA SER A 175 28.57 8.70 -11.42
C SER A 175 27.13 8.38 -11.83
N TYR A 176 26.44 7.47 -11.14
CA TYR A 176 25.05 7.12 -11.42
C TYR A 176 24.15 7.29 -10.21
N ASP A 177 22.89 7.61 -10.46
CA ASP A 177 21.76 7.53 -9.54
C ASP A 177 20.57 6.89 -10.25
N PHE A 178 19.61 6.36 -9.50
CA PHE A 178 18.42 5.76 -10.10
C PHE A 178 17.16 6.10 -9.33
N LEU A 179 16.03 6.01 -10.04
CA LEU A 179 14.69 6.10 -9.49
C LEU A 179 13.87 4.93 -10.03
N LEU A 180 13.42 4.07 -9.13
CA LEU A 180 12.47 3.01 -9.40
C LEU A 180 11.06 3.50 -9.06
N VAL A 181 10.12 3.33 -9.99
CA VAL A 181 8.71 3.70 -9.85
C VAL A 181 7.85 2.48 -10.18
N ILE A 182 7.03 2.04 -9.24
CA ILE A 182 6.11 0.91 -9.43
C ILE A 182 4.69 1.47 -9.32
N THR A 183 3.90 1.33 -10.37
CA THR A 183 2.58 1.95 -10.50
C THR A 183 1.52 0.88 -10.77
N PRO A 184 0.38 0.86 -10.05
CA PRO A 184 -0.72 -0.07 -10.32
C PRO A 184 -1.24 0.09 -11.75
N VAL A 185 -1.75 -0.98 -12.33
CA VAL A 185 -2.39 -0.91 -13.67
C VAL A 185 -3.84 -0.44 -13.56
N LEU A 186 -4.56 -0.87 -12.52
CA LEU A 186 -5.96 -0.53 -12.31
C LEU A 186 -6.12 0.36 -11.09
N ASN A 187 -7.21 1.12 -11.07
CA ASN A 187 -7.71 1.76 -9.88
C ASN A 187 -9.13 1.25 -9.65
N ILE A 188 -9.35 0.64 -8.48
CA ILE A 188 -10.60 0.01 -8.09
C ILE A 188 -11.12 0.77 -6.86
N THR A 189 -12.32 1.31 -6.96
CA THR A 189 -12.94 2.11 -5.90
C THR A 189 -14.39 1.67 -5.66
N VAL A 190 -14.86 1.82 -4.42
CA VAL A 190 -16.27 1.64 -4.09
C VAL A 190 -16.99 2.99 -4.20
N LYS A 191 -18.11 3.02 -4.91
CA LYS A 191 -18.97 4.21 -4.98
C LYS A 191 -19.84 4.30 -3.73
N ALA A 192 -19.25 4.79 -2.64
CA ALA A 192 -19.89 4.83 -1.32
C ALA A 192 -21.29 5.46 -1.33
N SER A 193 -21.43 6.66 -1.92
CA SER A 193 -22.71 7.38 -1.99
C SER A 193 -23.82 6.66 -2.75
N SER A 194 -23.47 5.73 -3.64
CA SER A 194 -24.43 4.91 -4.37
C SER A 194 -24.64 3.53 -3.73
N SER A 195 -23.71 3.07 -2.90
CA SER A 195 -23.73 1.73 -2.30
C SER A 195 -24.40 1.74 -0.93
N PHE A 196 -24.18 2.79 -0.15
CA PHE A 196 -24.67 2.93 1.23
C PHE A 196 -25.90 3.83 1.30
N THR A 197 -26.93 3.43 0.55
CA THR A 197 -28.27 4.03 0.61
C THR A 197 -29.16 3.13 1.44
N THR A 198 -29.86 3.67 2.44
CA THR A 198 -30.66 2.90 3.40
C THR A 198 -31.54 1.85 2.72
N ASN A 199 -31.55 0.63 3.27
CA ASN A 199 -32.24 -0.56 2.76
C ASN A 199 -31.77 -1.10 1.40
N SER A 200 -30.62 -0.63 0.88
CA SER A 200 -30.03 -1.16 -0.35
C SER A 200 -29.22 -2.42 -0.06
N PHE A 201 -29.32 -3.39 -0.98
CA PHE A 201 -28.50 -4.60 -0.98
C PHE A 201 -27.34 -4.51 -1.97
N TYR A 202 -27.12 -3.35 -2.60
CA TYR A 202 -26.17 -3.21 -3.70
C TYR A 202 -24.87 -2.52 -3.30
N VAL A 203 -23.76 -3.07 -3.79
CA VAL A 203 -22.45 -2.43 -3.78
C VAL A 203 -22.03 -2.13 -5.21
N TYR A 204 -21.61 -0.90 -5.46
CA TYR A 204 -21.14 -0.46 -6.76
C TYR A 204 -19.63 -0.28 -6.73
N VAL A 205 -18.93 -1.11 -7.50
CA VAL A 205 -17.47 -1.05 -7.67
C VAL A 205 -17.16 -0.40 -9.01
N LYS A 206 -16.29 0.61 -9.00
CA LYS A 206 -15.79 1.28 -10.19
C LYS A 206 -14.35 0.84 -10.46
N VAL A 207 -14.08 0.40 -11.68
CA VAL A 207 -12.75 0.03 -12.17
C VAL A 207 -12.34 0.99 -13.28
N THR A 208 -11.16 1.57 -13.12
CA THR A 208 -10.55 2.50 -14.07
C THR A 208 -9.10 2.12 -14.31
N ASN A 209 -8.52 2.58 -15.42
CA ASN A 209 -7.08 2.52 -15.61
C ASN A 209 -6.40 3.52 -14.66
N TYR A 210 -5.41 3.08 -13.88
CA TYR A 210 -4.78 3.92 -12.86
C TYR A 210 -4.13 5.18 -13.45
N ALA A 211 -3.43 5.03 -14.59
CA ALA A 211 -2.67 6.11 -15.19
C ALA A 211 -3.53 7.14 -15.93
N THR A 212 -4.63 6.71 -16.56
CA THR A 212 -5.46 7.57 -17.43
C THR A 212 -6.81 7.95 -16.83
N GLY A 213 -7.22 7.28 -15.74
CA GLY A 213 -8.55 7.44 -15.13
C GLY A 213 -9.71 6.93 -15.99
N GLN A 214 -9.43 6.35 -17.16
CA GLN A 214 -10.47 5.90 -18.09
C GLN A 214 -11.20 4.66 -17.54
N PRO A 215 -12.53 4.57 -17.71
CA PRO A 215 -13.29 3.39 -17.30
C PRO A 215 -12.84 2.11 -18.00
N VAL A 216 -12.79 1.02 -17.24
CA VAL A 216 -12.47 -0.32 -17.78
C VAL A 216 -13.76 -1.12 -17.86
N SER A 217 -14.27 -1.34 -19.07
CA SER A 217 -15.45 -2.16 -19.32
C SER A 217 -15.10 -3.66 -19.38
N ASN A 218 -16.10 -4.52 -19.11
CA ASN A 218 -15.97 -5.97 -19.15
C ASN A 218 -14.89 -6.55 -18.21
N ALA A 219 -14.48 -5.81 -17.19
CA ALA A 219 -13.63 -6.35 -16.14
C ALA A 219 -14.46 -7.25 -15.23
N SER A 220 -13.94 -8.45 -14.94
CA SER A 220 -14.50 -9.32 -13.91
C SER A 220 -14.17 -8.71 -12.55
N VAL A 221 -15.16 -8.62 -11.67
CA VAL A 221 -15.02 -8.09 -10.31
C VAL A 221 -15.47 -9.15 -9.33
N THR A 222 -14.57 -9.54 -8.43
CA THR A 222 -14.85 -10.41 -7.29
C THR A 222 -14.75 -9.60 -6.01
N LEU A 223 -15.84 -9.54 -5.26
CA LEU A 223 -15.95 -8.91 -3.96
C LEU A 223 -15.99 -10.01 -2.90
N ASN A 224 -14.93 -10.14 -2.11
CA ASN A 224 -15.01 -10.87 -0.85
C ASN A 224 -15.37 -9.87 0.24
N TYR A 225 -16.43 -10.13 0.99
CA TYR A 225 -16.92 -9.21 1.99
C TYR A 225 -17.00 -9.85 3.36
N PHE A 226 -16.73 -9.01 4.35
CA PHE A 226 -17.16 -9.14 5.72
C PHE A 226 -18.17 -8.04 5.97
N ALA A 227 -19.32 -8.41 6.47
CA ALA A 227 -20.39 -7.48 6.71
C ALA A 227 -20.98 -7.78 8.08
N MET A 228 -21.18 -6.73 8.85
CA MET A 228 -21.62 -6.81 10.23
C MET A 228 -22.74 -5.83 10.46
N ASP A 229 -23.66 -6.24 11.30
CA ASP A 229 -24.87 -5.51 11.66
C ASP A 229 -25.01 -5.64 13.19
N GLN A 230 -25.12 -4.49 13.86
CA GLN A 230 -25.24 -4.44 15.31
C GLN A 230 -26.63 -4.84 15.79
N GLY A 231 -27.68 -4.44 15.07
CA GLY A 231 -29.07 -4.78 15.34
C GLY A 231 -29.40 -6.24 15.06
N GLY A 232 -28.66 -6.87 14.14
CA GLY A 232 -28.86 -8.25 13.72
C GLY A 232 -30.17 -8.45 12.94
N ASP A 233 -30.69 -7.38 12.34
CA ASP A 233 -31.97 -7.31 11.64
C ASP A 233 -31.88 -6.97 10.16
N ASP A 234 -30.68 -6.84 9.58
CA ASP A 234 -30.51 -6.44 8.17
C ASP A 234 -30.35 -7.58 7.18
N LEU A 235 -30.24 -8.84 7.64
CA LEU A 235 -30.24 -9.97 6.71
C LEU A 235 -31.54 -9.99 5.90
N ALA A 236 -31.45 -10.30 4.60
CA ALA A 236 -32.64 -10.43 3.78
C ALA A 236 -33.59 -11.50 4.36
N CYS A 237 -34.89 -11.18 4.47
CA CYS A 237 -35.88 -12.09 5.01
C CYS A 237 -35.98 -13.44 4.27
N ASN A 238 -35.52 -13.51 3.01
CA ASN A 238 -35.38 -14.74 2.24
C ASN A 238 -34.45 -15.79 2.88
N TYR A 239 -33.57 -15.38 3.80
CA TYR A 239 -32.64 -16.24 4.52
C TYR A 239 -33.06 -16.54 5.96
N SER A 240 -34.27 -16.15 6.37
CA SER A 240 -34.79 -16.33 7.73
C SER A 240 -34.79 -17.79 8.21
N SER A 241 -34.96 -18.76 7.31
CA SER A 241 -34.86 -20.19 7.64
C SER A 241 -33.46 -20.62 8.09
N ILE A 242 -32.41 -20.01 7.53
CA ILE A 242 -31.03 -20.24 7.95
C ILE A 242 -30.85 -19.74 9.38
N LEU A 243 -31.33 -18.53 9.68
CA LEU A 243 -31.27 -17.94 11.02
C LEU A 243 -32.06 -18.75 12.06
N ALA A 244 -33.27 -19.20 11.72
CA ALA A 244 -34.10 -20.03 12.59
C ALA A 244 -33.44 -21.38 12.95
N SER A 245 -32.55 -21.91 12.11
CA SER A 245 -31.79 -23.12 12.41
C SER A 245 -30.62 -22.90 13.38
N MET A 246 -30.13 -21.67 13.51
CA MET A 246 -28.97 -21.33 14.33
C MET A 246 -29.34 -20.85 15.74
N SER A 247 -30.59 -20.45 15.97
CA SER A 247 -31.09 -20.13 17.32
C SER A 247 -32.63 -20.22 17.38
N ASN A 248 -33.18 -20.64 18.53
CA ASN A 248 -34.63 -20.62 18.83
C ASN A 248 -35.14 -19.17 19.06
N VAL A 249 -34.75 -18.21 18.23
CA VAL A 249 -35.01 -16.77 18.40
C VAL A 249 -35.87 -16.27 17.24
N LYS A 250 -36.79 -15.34 17.55
CA LYS A 250 -37.55 -14.60 16.55
C LYS A 250 -36.59 -13.73 15.73
N VAL A 251 -36.49 -14.06 14.45
CA VAL A 251 -35.59 -13.39 13.50
C VAL A 251 -36.21 -12.05 13.06
N SER A 252 -35.54 -10.95 13.37
CA SER A 252 -35.75 -9.68 12.66
C SER A 252 -34.93 -9.69 11.37
N CYS A 253 -35.49 -9.15 10.29
CA CYS A 253 -34.88 -9.18 8.94
C CYS A 253 -35.43 -8.01 8.10
N VAL A 254 -34.71 -7.62 7.04
CA VAL A 254 -35.15 -6.62 6.07
C VAL A 254 -35.70 -7.29 4.80
N ASN A 255 -36.86 -6.83 4.33
CA ASN A 255 -37.42 -7.30 3.06
C ASN A 255 -36.70 -6.64 1.88
N ALA A 256 -36.11 -7.46 1.01
CA ALA A 256 -35.51 -6.96 -0.23
C ALA A 256 -36.60 -6.42 -1.18
N PRO A 257 -36.38 -5.29 -1.88
CA PRO A 257 -37.31 -4.79 -2.88
C PRO A 257 -37.62 -5.85 -3.95
N TYR A 258 -38.84 -5.83 -4.47
CA TYR A 258 -39.28 -6.78 -5.50
C TYR A 258 -38.32 -6.79 -6.70
N GLY A 259 -37.87 -7.98 -7.10
CA GLY A 259 -36.94 -8.17 -8.21
C GLY A 259 -35.46 -7.96 -7.87
N THR A 260 -35.11 -7.71 -6.60
CA THR A 260 -33.71 -7.68 -6.16
C THR A 260 -33.08 -9.07 -6.29
N PRO A 261 -32.03 -9.26 -7.11
CA PRO A 261 -31.39 -10.55 -7.28
C PRO A 261 -30.47 -10.83 -6.08
N LEU A 262 -31.04 -11.46 -5.05
CA LEU A 262 -30.31 -11.84 -3.85
C LEU A 262 -29.30 -12.96 -4.14
N PRO A 263 -28.13 -12.97 -3.47
CA PRO A 263 -27.14 -14.03 -3.62
C PRO A 263 -27.68 -15.43 -3.27
N SER A 264 -27.04 -16.49 -3.78
CA SER A 264 -27.34 -17.85 -3.30
C SER A 264 -27.01 -17.96 -1.80
N PRO A 265 -27.81 -18.67 -0.98
CA PRO A 265 -27.44 -18.99 0.41
C PRO A 265 -26.05 -19.62 0.55
N SER A 266 -25.58 -20.35 -0.45
CA SER A 266 -24.25 -20.98 -0.46
C SER A 266 -23.09 -20.02 -0.73
N SER A 267 -23.38 -18.75 -1.08
CA SER A 267 -22.36 -17.74 -1.39
C SER A 267 -21.85 -16.98 -0.16
N PHE A 268 -22.46 -17.21 0.99
CA PHE A 268 -22.06 -16.60 2.25
C PHE A 268 -22.24 -17.56 3.43
N THR A 269 -21.67 -17.19 4.55
CA THR A 269 -21.74 -17.92 5.81
C THR A 269 -22.03 -16.94 6.93
N ILE A 270 -22.94 -17.31 7.81
CA ILE A 270 -23.22 -16.57 9.03
C ILE A 270 -22.23 -17.07 10.09
N ILE A 271 -21.36 -16.18 10.53
CA ILE A 271 -20.28 -16.46 11.47
C ILE A 271 -20.80 -16.32 12.91
N GLN A 272 -21.61 -15.29 13.14
CA GLN A 272 -22.19 -14.96 14.43
C GLN A 272 -23.53 -14.28 14.22
N TYR A 273 -24.46 -14.46 15.17
CA TYR A 273 -25.74 -13.77 15.18
C TYR A 273 -26.05 -13.06 16.51
N ASN A 274 -25.36 -13.40 17.61
CA ASN A 274 -25.57 -12.81 18.92
C ASN A 274 -24.19 -12.47 19.55
N PRO A 275 -23.95 -11.22 19.99
CA PRO A 275 -24.87 -10.09 20.12
C PRO A 275 -25.13 -9.27 18.85
N GLY A 276 -24.61 -9.69 17.69
CA GLY A 276 -24.84 -9.03 16.40
C GLY A 276 -24.57 -10.00 15.25
N LEU A 277 -25.05 -9.65 14.06
CA LEU A 277 -24.93 -10.44 12.85
C LEU A 277 -23.56 -10.19 12.19
N VAL A 278 -22.81 -11.26 11.94
CA VAL A 278 -21.54 -11.22 11.23
C VAL A 278 -21.62 -12.21 10.08
N ILE A 279 -21.47 -11.70 8.86
CA ILE A 279 -21.53 -12.47 7.62
C ILE A 279 -20.22 -12.33 6.89
N GLN A 280 -19.80 -13.42 6.28
CA GLN A 280 -18.77 -13.41 5.27
C GLN A 280 -19.29 -14.05 4.00
N GLY A 281 -18.98 -13.47 2.84
CA GLY A 281 -19.30 -14.12 1.59
C GLY A 281 -18.53 -13.55 0.41
N THR A 282 -18.92 -14.01 -0.76
CA THR A 282 -18.38 -13.56 -2.03
C THR A 282 -19.51 -13.14 -2.95
N SER A 283 -19.34 -12.02 -3.64
CA SER A 283 -20.20 -11.60 -4.75
C SER A 283 -19.33 -11.35 -5.97
N THR A 284 -19.84 -11.65 -7.15
CA THR A 284 -19.16 -11.41 -8.41
C THR A 284 -20.00 -10.53 -9.33
N GLY A 285 -19.34 -9.77 -10.19
CA GLY A 285 -20.00 -8.94 -11.19
C GLY A 285 -19.06 -8.63 -12.35
N VAL A 286 -19.58 -7.96 -13.36
CA VAL A 286 -18.80 -7.49 -14.52
C VAL A 286 -19.05 -6.01 -14.71
N THR A 287 -18.01 -5.25 -15.05
CA THR A 287 -18.15 -3.81 -15.27
C THR A 287 -18.86 -3.49 -16.58
N ASN A 288 -19.76 -2.51 -16.55
CA ASN A 288 -20.39 -1.96 -17.74
C ASN A 288 -19.46 -0.98 -18.51
N ALA A 289 -19.98 -0.32 -19.56
CA ALA A 289 -19.23 0.66 -20.35
C ALA A 289 -18.68 1.85 -19.53
N SER A 290 -19.29 2.16 -18.38
CA SER A 290 -18.82 3.19 -17.45
C SER A 290 -17.83 2.66 -16.40
N GLY A 291 -17.38 1.42 -16.55
CA GLY A 291 -16.45 0.76 -15.63
C GLY A 291 -17.07 0.39 -14.29
N ILE A 292 -18.40 0.27 -14.19
CA ILE A 292 -19.10 0.01 -12.93
C ILE A 292 -19.66 -1.42 -12.93
N ALA A 293 -19.29 -2.19 -11.90
CA ALA A 293 -19.92 -3.46 -11.55
C ALA A 293 -20.91 -3.24 -10.40
N ARG A 294 -22.12 -3.79 -10.53
CA ARG A 294 -23.12 -3.85 -9.45
C ARG A 294 -23.09 -5.25 -8.85
N LEU A 295 -22.81 -5.32 -7.56
CA LEU A 295 -22.76 -6.54 -6.76
C LEU A 295 -23.93 -6.52 -5.76
N THR A 296 -24.47 -7.68 -5.41
CA THR A 296 -25.55 -7.78 -4.41
C THR A 296 -25.02 -8.47 -3.16
N LEU A 297 -25.33 -7.92 -1.99
CA LEU A 297 -25.06 -8.49 -0.69
C LEU A 297 -26.33 -9.16 -0.13
N PRO A 298 -26.19 -10.13 0.79
CA PRO A 298 -27.33 -10.79 1.43
C PRO A 298 -27.97 -9.95 2.55
N MET A 299 -27.37 -8.82 2.90
CA MET A 299 -27.85 -7.90 3.93
C MET A 299 -28.09 -6.51 3.35
N ALA A 300 -29.12 -5.86 3.86
CA ALA A 300 -29.41 -4.47 3.58
C ALA A 300 -28.35 -3.58 4.23
N TYR A 301 -28.20 -2.38 3.69
CA TYR A 301 -27.43 -1.32 4.31
C TYR A 301 -28.30 -0.47 5.24
N ASP A 302 -27.78 -0.23 6.42
CA ASP A 302 -28.31 0.69 7.43
C ASP A 302 -27.18 1.51 8.09
N SER A 303 -27.49 2.32 9.10
CA SER A 303 -26.49 3.16 9.78
C SER A 303 -25.63 2.46 10.82
N ASP A 304 -26.02 1.28 11.30
CA ASP A 304 -25.27 0.52 12.30
C ASP A 304 -24.31 -0.51 11.70
N ASN A 305 -24.39 -0.71 10.38
CA ASN A 305 -23.58 -1.69 9.68
C ASN A 305 -22.10 -1.32 9.52
N TYR A 306 -21.25 -2.34 9.52
CA TYR A 306 -19.83 -2.25 9.18
C TYR A 306 -19.52 -3.20 8.02
N TYR A 307 -18.78 -2.70 7.03
CA TYR A 307 -18.35 -3.52 5.91
C TYR A 307 -16.85 -3.46 5.75
N TYR A 308 -16.27 -4.61 5.41
CA TYR A 308 -14.95 -4.70 4.85
C TYR A 308 -14.97 -5.51 3.58
N PHE A 309 -14.39 -4.94 2.53
CA PHE A 309 -14.37 -5.49 1.20
C PHE A 309 -12.93 -5.70 0.76
N VAL A 310 -12.65 -6.92 0.29
CA VAL A 310 -11.47 -7.25 -0.51
C VAL A 310 -11.96 -7.44 -1.93
N ILE A 311 -11.60 -6.49 -2.80
CA ILE A 311 -12.06 -6.43 -4.17
C ILE A 311 -10.90 -6.84 -5.06
N TYR A 312 -11.12 -7.82 -5.91
CA TYR A 312 -10.22 -8.16 -7.00
C TYR A 312 -10.92 -7.85 -8.31
N ALA A 313 -10.28 -7.06 -9.18
CA ALA A 313 -10.76 -6.85 -10.54
C ALA A 313 -9.73 -7.35 -11.53
N SER A 314 -10.18 -7.98 -12.62
CA SER A 314 -9.29 -8.43 -13.68
C SER A 314 -9.87 -8.20 -15.07
N VAL A 315 -9.02 -7.79 -15.99
CA VAL A 315 -9.34 -7.62 -17.41
C VAL A 315 -8.17 -8.12 -18.25
N SER A 316 -8.45 -8.98 -19.24
CA SER A 316 -7.43 -9.45 -20.20
C SER A 316 -6.14 -10.00 -19.56
N GLY A 317 -6.27 -10.70 -18.42
CA GLY A 317 -5.13 -11.25 -17.67
C GLY A 317 -4.43 -10.28 -16.72
N LEU A 318 -4.77 -8.99 -16.72
CA LEU A 318 -4.26 -8.00 -15.77
C LEU A 318 -5.23 -7.90 -14.59
N GLY A 319 -4.75 -8.22 -13.40
CA GLY A 319 -5.50 -8.17 -12.14
C GLY A 319 -5.07 -7.00 -11.26
N ASP A 320 -5.90 -6.59 -10.31
CA ASP A 320 -5.52 -5.71 -9.22
C ASP A 320 -6.42 -5.90 -8.00
N TYR A 321 -5.92 -5.53 -6.83
CA TYR A 321 -6.64 -5.56 -5.56
C TYR A 321 -6.98 -4.16 -5.09
N SER A 322 -8.13 -4.04 -4.44
CA SER A 322 -8.49 -2.87 -3.65
C SER A 322 -9.23 -3.29 -2.40
N TYR A 323 -9.13 -2.45 -1.39
CA TYR A 323 -9.75 -2.66 -0.12
C TYR A 323 -10.66 -1.50 0.19
N TYR A 324 -11.78 -1.79 0.83
CA TYR A 324 -12.72 -0.76 1.22
C TYR A 324 -13.33 -1.11 2.57
N GLN A 325 -13.46 -0.09 3.42
CA GLN A 325 -14.11 -0.20 4.71
C GLN A 325 -15.21 0.84 4.86
N TYR A 326 -16.31 0.42 5.47
CA TYR A 326 -17.41 1.28 5.89
C TYR A 326 -17.76 1.06 7.38
N PRO A 327 -18.12 2.12 8.13
CA PRO A 327 -17.95 3.52 7.77
C PRO A 327 -16.47 3.89 7.65
N SER A 328 -16.17 4.98 6.95
CA SER A 328 -14.79 5.48 6.86
C SER A 328 -14.32 6.01 8.22
N PHE A 329 -13.01 5.96 8.45
CA PHE A 329 -12.34 6.26 9.71
C PHE A 329 -12.24 7.76 10.08
N ASN A 330 -13.30 8.54 9.85
CA ASN A 330 -13.35 9.97 10.21
C ASN A 330 -13.80 10.23 11.66
N GLN A 331 -13.90 9.17 12.47
CA GLN A 331 -14.36 9.23 13.86
C GLN A 331 -13.19 9.02 14.82
N THR A 332 -13.36 9.46 16.07
CA THR A 332 -12.41 9.19 17.16
C THR A 332 -12.12 7.68 17.23
N PRO A 333 -10.85 7.23 17.13
CA PRO A 333 -10.55 5.81 17.20
C PRO A 333 -10.92 5.26 18.57
N LEU A 334 -11.38 4.02 18.59
CA LEU A 334 -11.48 3.22 19.81
C LEU A 334 -10.19 2.45 20.06
N LEU A 335 -9.44 2.13 19.01
CA LEU A 335 -8.18 1.39 19.08
C LEU A 335 -7.22 1.86 17.99
N VAL A 336 -5.94 1.89 18.31
CA VAL A 336 -4.85 2.03 17.35
C VAL A 336 -4.06 0.73 17.35
N ALA A 337 -3.63 0.25 16.18
CA ALA A 337 -2.83 -0.96 16.09
C ALA A 337 -1.63 -0.81 15.17
N GLY A 338 -0.56 -1.58 15.40
CA GLY A 338 0.62 -1.52 14.55
C GLY A 338 1.30 -2.87 14.44
N LEU A 339 2.02 -3.04 13.34
CA LEU A 339 2.80 -4.24 13.07
C LEU A 339 4.27 -3.93 13.30
N LEU A 340 4.92 -4.74 14.14
CA LEU A 340 6.36 -4.68 14.36
C LEU A 340 6.95 -6.07 14.19
N PRO A 341 8.15 -6.22 13.61
CA PRO A 341 8.82 -7.52 13.55
C PRO A 341 9.05 -8.09 14.96
N ALA A 342 9.13 -9.41 15.14
CA ALA A 342 9.50 -9.96 16.45
C ALA A 342 10.99 -9.67 16.74
N LEU A 343 11.33 -9.07 17.89
CA LEU A 343 12.74 -8.74 18.23
C LEU A 343 13.63 -9.97 18.40
N ASN A 344 13.08 -11.10 18.84
CA ASN A 344 13.82 -12.31 19.23
C ASN A 344 13.17 -13.61 18.70
N GLY A 345 12.47 -13.58 17.57
CA GLY A 345 11.73 -14.74 17.06
C GLY A 345 11.43 -14.68 15.56
N VAL A 346 10.73 -15.70 15.08
CA VAL A 346 10.22 -15.77 13.69
C VAL A 346 8.80 -15.20 13.68
N GLY A 347 8.53 -14.19 12.84
CA GLY A 347 7.21 -13.59 12.63
C GLY A 347 7.12 -12.11 13.03
N ASN A 348 5.90 -11.55 13.02
CA ASN A 348 5.63 -10.18 13.50
C ASN A 348 4.72 -10.19 14.73
N SER A 349 4.76 -9.11 15.49
CA SER A 349 3.87 -8.82 16.60
C SER A 349 2.83 -7.78 16.17
N ILE A 350 1.57 -8.00 16.54
CA ILE A 350 0.58 -6.93 16.51
C ILE A 350 0.63 -6.21 17.84
N VAL A 351 0.81 -4.90 17.81
CA VAL A 351 0.66 -4.04 18.96
C VAL A 351 -0.73 -3.45 18.93
N PHE A 352 -1.49 -3.62 20.00
CA PHE A 352 -2.72 -2.91 20.25
C PHE A 352 -2.43 -1.79 21.24
N ALA A 353 -2.86 -0.58 20.93
CA ALA A 353 -2.62 0.62 21.72
C ALA A 353 -3.88 1.47 21.80
N ASP A 354 -4.21 1.92 22.99
CA ASP A 354 -5.29 2.85 23.21
C ASP A 354 -4.90 4.22 22.63
N PRO A 355 -5.82 4.89 21.92
CA PRO A 355 -5.59 6.22 21.37
C PRO A 355 -5.06 7.27 22.35
N HIS A 356 -5.36 7.17 23.66
CA HIS A 356 -4.85 8.15 24.64
C HIS A 356 -3.33 8.16 24.75
N LEU A 357 -2.66 7.06 24.37
CA LEU A 357 -1.20 7.01 24.31
C LEU A 357 -0.66 8.00 23.28
N PHE A 358 -1.45 8.35 22.26
CA PHE A 358 -1.07 9.26 21.18
C PHE A 358 -1.69 10.65 21.34
N THR A 359 -2.35 10.94 22.47
CA THR A 359 -3.09 12.18 22.72
C THR A 359 -2.32 13.45 22.35
N ASN A 360 -1.08 13.57 22.80
CA ASN A 360 -0.30 14.79 22.56
C ASN A 360 -0.10 15.06 21.07
N CYS A 361 -0.05 14.02 20.25
CA CYS A 361 0.10 14.13 18.81
C CYS A 361 -1.24 14.33 18.11
N LEU A 362 -2.26 13.57 18.53
CA LEU A 362 -3.59 13.63 17.96
C LEU A 362 -4.25 15.00 18.19
N LEU A 363 -4.07 15.59 19.37
CA LEU A 363 -4.53 16.96 19.68
C LEU A 363 -3.83 18.01 18.80
N ASN A 364 -2.50 17.92 18.67
CA ASN A 364 -1.72 18.88 17.89
C ASN A 364 -2.11 18.87 16.39
N GLN A 365 -2.61 17.74 15.90
CA GLN A 365 -3.11 17.58 14.53
C GLN A 365 -4.62 17.83 14.41
N SER A 366 -5.28 18.28 15.48
CA SER A 366 -6.74 18.49 15.54
C SER A 366 -7.58 17.25 15.21
N LEU A 367 -7.02 16.05 15.35
CA LEU A 367 -7.71 14.78 15.08
C LEU A 367 -8.63 14.35 16.21
N ILE A 368 -8.27 14.73 17.44
CA ILE A 368 -9.12 14.59 18.62
C ILE A 368 -9.24 15.96 19.27
N THR A 369 -10.37 16.24 19.90
CA THR A 369 -10.63 17.53 20.57
C THR A 369 -10.57 17.41 22.09
N ASN A 370 -10.81 16.22 22.65
CA ASN A 370 -10.68 15.97 24.08
C ASN A 370 -10.13 14.55 24.33
N PRO A 371 -8.97 14.39 24.99
CA PRO A 371 -8.37 13.08 25.25
C PRO A 371 -9.21 12.17 26.14
N GLY A 372 -10.00 12.76 27.05
CA GLY A 372 -10.91 12.02 27.94
C GLY A 372 -12.11 11.39 27.22
N GLN A 373 -12.24 11.61 25.91
CA GLN A 373 -13.24 10.97 25.05
C GLN A 373 -12.79 9.57 24.57
N SER A 374 -11.58 9.10 24.86
CA SER A 374 -11.21 7.72 24.52
C SER A 374 -12.10 6.70 25.27
N ALA A 375 -12.19 5.47 24.76
CA ALA A 375 -12.96 4.42 25.43
C ALA A 375 -12.48 4.21 26.88
N LEU A 376 -13.36 3.73 27.78
CA LEU A 376 -13.00 3.35 29.17
C LEU A 376 -12.74 1.85 29.34
N GLY A 377 -12.78 1.11 28.24
CA GLY A 377 -12.67 -0.34 28.20
C GLY A 377 -13.17 -0.83 26.86
N LEU A 378 -12.42 -1.72 26.24
CA LEU A 378 -12.71 -2.26 24.92
C LEU A 378 -12.96 -3.75 25.01
N ARG A 379 -13.98 -4.27 24.35
CA ARG A 379 -14.09 -5.69 24.04
C ARG A 379 -13.62 -5.90 22.61
N ILE A 380 -12.62 -6.74 22.42
CA ILE A 380 -12.06 -7.06 21.12
C ILE A 380 -12.55 -8.44 20.69
N ILE A 381 -13.09 -8.55 19.47
CA ILE A 381 -13.38 -9.83 18.81
C ILE A 381 -12.51 -9.92 17.55
N ALA A 382 -11.65 -10.93 17.53
CA ALA A 382 -10.68 -11.20 16.47
C ALA A 382 -11.18 -12.26 15.49
N VAL A 383 -11.09 -12.00 14.18
CA VAL A 383 -11.31 -13.00 13.11
C VAL A 383 -10.04 -13.16 12.29
N PHE A 384 -9.61 -14.42 12.06
CA PHE A 384 -8.41 -14.76 11.32
C PHE A 384 -8.72 -15.31 9.93
N LYS A 385 -7.98 -14.81 8.94
CA LYS A 385 -7.80 -15.46 7.64
C LYS A 385 -6.44 -16.16 7.62
N SER A 386 -6.37 -17.43 7.22
CA SER A 386 -5.12 -18.15 6.94
C SER A 386 -5.07 -18.57 5.46
N GLU A 387 -3.91 -19.02 4.98
CA GLU A 387 -3.75 -19.57 3.62
C GLU A 387 -4.69 -20.75 3.34
N TYR A 388 -5.08 -21.49 4.38
CA TYR A 388 -6.00 -22.63 4.30
C TYR A 388 -7.48 -22.25 4.53
N GLY A 389 -7.80 -20.96 4.54
CA GLY A 389 -9.14 -20.44 4.78
C GLY A 389 -9.30 -19.73 6.13
N TYR A 390 -10.53 -19.36 6.46
CA TYR A 390 -10.84 -18.64 7.70
C TYR A 390 -10.84 -19.61 8.88
N THR A 391 -9.95 -19.39 9.83
CA THR A 391 -10.04 -20.06 11.13
C THR A 391 -10.71 -19.10 12.09
N PHE A 392 -11.97 -19.38 12.42
CA PHE A 392 -12.70 -18.62 13.41
C PHE A 392 -12.17 -18.97 14.80
N ARG A 393 -11.27 -18.13 15.31
CA ARG A 393 -10.92 -18.12 16.73
C ARG A 393 -11.32 -16.78 17.32
N SER A 394 -12.57 -16.69 17.79
CA SER A 394 -13.00 -15.54 18.58
C SER A 394 -12.20 -15.53 19.88
N ILE A 395 -11.25 -14.61 19.98
CA ILE A 395 -10.58 -14.28 21.24
C ILE A 395 -11.21 -13.00 21.74
N ASN A 396 -12.00 -13.13 22.80
CA ASN A 396 -12.51 -11.98 23.53
C ASN A 396 -11.45 -11.54 24.54
N PHE A 397 -10.92 -10.33 24.43
CA PHE A 397 -10.09 -9.76 25.50
C PHE A 397 -10.36 -8.26 25.67
N THR A 398 -9.95 -7.73 26.82
CA THR A 398 -10.22 -6.34 27.19
C THR A 398 -8.97 -5.51 27.40
N ILE A 399 -8.84 -4.43 26.63
CA ILE A 399 -7.88 -3.36 26.90
C ILE A 399 -8.56 -2.36 27.83
N ASN A 400 -7.94 -2.09 28.98
CA ASN A 400 -8.45 -1.14 29.96
C ASN A 400 -7.54 0.10 30.01
N PRO A 401 -7.97 1.21 29.40
CA PRO A 401 -7.27 2.50 29.51
C PRO A 401 -7.50 3.21 30.86
N GLY A 402 -8.35 2.67 31.74
CA GLY A 402 -8.59 3.16 33.11
C GLY A 402 -8.04 2.24 34.21
N ARG A 403 -8.17 2.66 35.48
CA ARG A 403 -7.67 1.95 36.69
C ARG A 403 -8.56 0.77 37.16
N GLY A 404 -9.36 0.15 36.30
CA GLY A 404 -10.39 -0.86 36.66
C GLY A 404 -9.91 -2.32 36.64
N SER A 405 -10.76 -3.25 37.15
CA SER A 405 -10.47 -4.69 37.33
C SER A 405 -10.59 -5.55 36.05
N ASN A 406 -9.93 -6.72 36.08
CA ASN A 406 -9.52 -7.57 34.96
C ASN A 406 -10.52 -8.69 34.57
N SER A 407 -10.54 -9.08 33.28
CA SER A 407 -11.04 -10.38 32.81
C SER A 407 -10.38 -10.74 31.47
N TYR A 408 -9.69 -11.89 31.38
CA TYR A 408 -8.93 -12.31 30.19
C TYR A 408 -9.02 -13.81 29.92
N PRO A 409 -9.32 -14.20 28.69
CA PRO A 409 -8.62 -15.29 28.00
C PRO A 409 -7.47 -14.74 27.13
N VAL A 410 -6.28 -15.33 27.35
CA VAL A 410 -4.89 -15.00 26.90
C VAL A 410 -4.72 -15.11 25.36
N PRO A 411 -4.06 -14.14 24.67
CA PRO A 411 -2.58 -14.15 24.48
C PRO A 411 -1.84 -12.78 24.33
N CYS A 412 -2.34 -11.65 24.86
CA CYS A 412 -1.61 -10.37 24.78
C CYS A 412 -0.59 -10.20 25.93
N SER A 413 0.66 -9.87 25.61
CA SER A 413 1.74 -9.56 26.58
C SER A 413 1.84 -8.06 26.79
N TYR A 414 1.94 -7.63 28.06
CA TYR A 414 1.91 -6.20 28.41
C TYR A 414 3.26 -5.53 28.22
N LEU A 415 3.23 -4.25 27.83
CA LEU A 415 4.42 -3.45 27.56
C LEU A 415 4.91 -2.59 28.74
N SER A 416 4.29 -2.69 29.92
CA SER A 416 4.70 -1.97 31.13
C SER A 416 4.73 -2.89 32.35
N SER A 417 5.87 -2.94 33.04
CA SER A 417 6.04 -3.66 34.33
C SER A 417 6.37 -2.75 35.51
N ILE A 418 6.61 -1.45 35.29
CA ILE A 418 7.31 -0.60 36.29
C ILE A 418 6.40 0.43 36.97
N ASN A 419 5.25 0.79 36.39
CA ASN A 419 4.29 1.69 37.04
C ASN A 419 2.85 1.13 36.93
N THR A 420 2.20 0.97 38.07
CA THR A 420 0.78 0.60 38.24
C THR A 420 -0.18 1.41 37.33
N PRO A 421 -1.31 0.82 36.91
CA PRO A 421 -1.51 0.06 35.69
C PRO A 421 -2.12 0.93 34.57
N ASN A 422 -1.29 1.50 33.69
CA ASN A 422 -1.79 2.00 32.40
C ASN A 422 -1.64 0.87 31.38
N TYR A 423 -2.53 -0.12 31.41
CA TYR A 423 -2.60 -1.24 30.44
C TYR A 423 -3.21 -0.81 29.10
N ALA A 424 -2.73 0.33 28.64
CA ALA A 424 -3.15 1.03 27.46
C ALA A 424 -2.58 0.41 26.18
N ALA A 425 -1.54 -0.42 26.28
CA ALA A 425 -0.99 -1.13 25.14
C ALA A 425 -0.55 -2.54 25.52
N CYS A 426 -0.68 -3.45 24.57
CA CYS A 426 -0.18 -4.80 24.66
C CYS A 426 0.26 -5.27 23.27
N TYR A 427 1.13 -6.27 23.22
CA TYR A 427 1.51 -6.91 21.96
C TYR A 427 1.07 -8.36 21.95
N TRP A 428 0.71 -8.83 20.77
CA TRP A 428 0.38 -10.21 20.51
C TRP A 428 1.33 -10.75 19.46
N ASN A 429 2.17 -11.70 19.87
CA ASN A 429 2.92 -12.56 18.95
C ASN A 429 1.92 -13.46 18.23
N LEU A 430 1.66 -13.17 16.96
CA LEU A 430 0.80 -14.02 16.16
C LEU A 430 1.53 -15.32 15.78
N PRO A 431 0.78 -16.42 15.53
CA PRO A 431 1.35 -17.58 14.86
C PRO A 431 1.94 -17.19 13.50
N SER A 432 2.73 -18.07 12.89
CA SER A 432 3.45 -17.79 11.62
C SER A 432 2.56 -17.74 10.37
N THR A 433 1.24 -17.94 10.48
CA THR A 433 0.34 -18.18 9.32
C THR A 433 -0.95 -17.34 9.17
N PRO A 434 -1.30 -16.34 10.01
CA PRO A 434 -2.44 -15.47 9.69
C PRO A 434 -2.11 -14.53 8.51
N MET A 435 -3.15 -14.08 7.79
CA MET A 435 -3.10 -13.19 6.63
C MET A 435 -3.83 -11.85 6.90
N LEU A 436 -4.83 -11.87 7.77
CA LEU A 436 -5.68 -10.71 8.06
C LEU A 436 -6.31 -10.90 9.43
N LEU A 437 -6.31 -9.85 10.23
CA LEU A 437 -7.03 -9.78 11.48
C LEU A 437 -8.12 -8.68 11.41
N LEU A 438 -9.38 -9.09 11.52
CA LEU A 438 -10.50 -8.17 11.75
C LEU A 438 -10.73 -8.07 13.26
N VAL A 439 -10.73 -6.85 13.77
CA VAL A 439 -10.88 -6.54 15.19
C VAL A 439 -12.16 -5.72 15.35
N TRP A 440 -13.21 -6.38 15.80
CA TRP A 440 -14.39 -5.66 16.25
C TRP A 440 -14.19 -5.19 17.68
N ILE A 441 -14.36 -3.90 17.88
CA ILE A 441 -14.09 -3.20 19.13
C ILE A 441 -15.42 -2.67 19.61
N GLN A 442 -15.87 -3.12 20.77
CA GLN A 442 -17.04 -2.56 21.44
C GLN A 442 -16.61 -1.78 22.68
N ARG A 443 -17.12 -0.57 22.85
CA ARG A 443 -16.85 0.24 24.03
C ARG A 443 -17.72 -0.23 25.20
N ASN A 444 -17.09 -0.50 26.34
CA ASN A 444 -17.78 -1.01 27.54
C ASN A 444 -18.54 0.07 28.34
N SER A 445 -18.33 1.37 28.07
CA SER A 445 -19.01 2.47 28.77
C SER A 445 -19.94 3.24 27.83
N GLN A 446 -21.21 3.40 28.23
CA GLN A 446 -22.22 4.15 27.47
C GLN A 446 -22.21 5.66 27.80
N GLY A 447 -21.52 6.10 28.87
CA GLY A 447 -21.53 7.49 29.34
C GLY A 447 -20.49 8.41 28.69
N GLN A 448 -20.05 8.11 27.48
CA GLN A 448 -19.01 8.86 26.76
C GLN A 448 -19.62 9.76 25.68
N SER A 449 -18.85 10.77 25.25
CA SER A 449 -19.30 11.76 24.25
C SER A 449 -19.94 11.13 23.02
N ASN A 450 -20.97 11.76 22.45
CA ASN A 450 -21.62 11.36 21.20
C ASN A 450 -20.66 11.34 19.99
N SER A 451 -19.49 11.97 20.12
CA SER A 451 -18.42 11.98 19.10
C SER A 451 -17.55 10.71 19.10
N VAL A 452 -17.79 9.79 20.03
CA VAL A 452 -17.00 8.57 20.21
C VAL A 452 -17.90 7.39 19.90
N PRO A 453 -17.56 6.55 18.92
CA PRO A 453 -18.45 5.49 18.51
C PRO A 453 -18.62 4.44 19.60
N THR A 454 -19.78 3.78 19.60
CA THR A 454 -20.10 2.67 20.51
C THR A 454 -19.37 1.39 20.10
N SER A 455 -19.04 1.26 18.82
CA SER A 455 -18.21 0.19 18.30
C SER A 455 -17.36 0.65 17.10
N GLN A 456 -16.33 -0.10 16.76
CA GLN A 456 -15.51 0.15 15.59
C GLN A 456 -15.01 -1.18 15.01
N LEU A 457 -14.90 -1.26 13.69
CA LEU A 457 -14.12 -2.30 13.02
C LEU A 457 -12.71 -1.76 12.73
N LEU A 458 -11.69 -2.47 13.19
CA LEU A 458 -10.30 -2.21 12.84
C LEU A 458 -9.74 -3.39 12.06
N ILE A 459 -8.95 -3.10 11.02
CA ILE A 459 -8.43 -4.09 10.10
C ILE A 459 -6.93 -4.05 10.16
N ILE A 460 -6.35 -5.18 10.53
CA ILE A 460 -4.92 -5.30 10.70
C ILE A 460 -4.45 -6.34 9.69
N PRO A 461 -3.92 -5.92 8.52
CA PRO A 461 -3.27 -6.86 7.61
C PRO A 461 -2.07 -7.50 8.32
N TYR A 462 -1.74 -8.75 8.01
CA TYR A 462 -0.56 -9.42 8.56
C TYR A 462 -0.07 -10.48 7.59
N GLY A 463 1.23 -10.80 7.57
CA GLY A 463 1.72 -11.89 6.72
C GLY A 463 1.52 -11.59 5.23
N TYR A 464 0.94 -12.54 4.49
CA TYR A 464 0.79 -12.58 3.02
C TYR A 464 -0.22 -11.59 2.40
N ASN A 465 -0.79 -10.65 3.17
CA ASN A 465 -1.56 -9.53 2.61
C ASN A 465 -0.84 -8.16 2.67
N PRO A 466 0.47 -8.05 2.43
CA PRO A 466 1.15 -6.76 2.39
C PRO A 466 0.68 -5.92 1.20
N GLU A 467 0.02 -6.50 0.18
CA GLU A 467 -0.59 -5.76 -0.92
C GLU A 467 -1.60 -4.73 -0.42
N TYR A 468 -2.23 -4.96 0.75
CA TYR A 468 -3.06 -3.95 1.42
C TYR A 468 -2.34 -2.61 1.59
N TYR A 469 -1.06 -2.65 1.97
CA TYR A 469 -0.24 -1.45 2.12
C TYR A 469 0.20 -0.84 0.79
N LEU A 470 0.04 -1.57 -0.31
CA LEU A 470 0.48 -1.23 -1.65
C LEU A 470 -0.68 -0.80 -2.56
N THR A 471 -1.93 -0.93 -2.13
CA THR A 471 -3.10 -0.57 -2.95
C THR A 471 -3.22 0.93 -3.17
N ASP A 472 -3.74 1.30 -4.35
CA ASP A 472 -4.06 2.67 -4.76
C ASP A 472 -2.91 3.68 -4.67
N ARG A 473 -1.66 3.23 -4.71
CA ARG A 473 -0.50 4.12 -4.64
C ARG A 473 0.61 3.77 -5.62
N THR A 474 1.32 4.81 -6.04
CA THR A 474 2.63 4.65 -6.68
C THR A 474 3.71 4.46 -5.62
N ILE A 475 4.58 3.48 -5.83
CA ILE A 475 5.72 3.19 -4.95
C ILE A 475 6.99 3.74 -5.60
N ILE A 476 7.80 4.45 -4.82
CA ILE A 476 8.99 5.13 -5.31
C ILE A 476 10.21 4.73 -4.48
N PHE A 477 11.32 4.42 -5.14
CA PHE A 477 12.61 4.19 -4.49
C PHE A 477 13.76 4.83 -5.25
N GLY A 478 14.58 5.62 -4.56
CA GLY A 478 15.72 6.31 -5.14
C GLY A 478 15.49 7.78 -5.44
N ARG A 479 16.34 8.38 -6.27
CA ARG A 479 16.46 9.83 -6.42
C ARG A 479 16.43 10.25 -7.87
N ALA A 480 15.54 11.19 -8.19
CA ALA A 480 15.58 11.90 -9.46
C ALA A 480 16.78 12.87 -9.49
N VAL A 481 17.41 13.03 -10.65
CA VAL A 481 18.45 14.03 -10.87
C VAL A 481 18.01 14.99 -11.95
N LYS A 482 17.84 16.26 -11.59
CA LYS A 482 17.39 17.29 -12.53
C LYS A 482 18.47 17.52 -13.60
N TYR A 483 18.05 17.58 -14.86
CA TYR A 483 18.91 17.86 -16.02
C TYR A 483 20.03 16.85 -16.31
N ALA A 484 20.01 15.67 -15.67
CA ALA A 484 20.95 14.60 -15.99
C ALA A 484 20.50 13.82 -17.23
N PRO A 485 21.43 13.35 -18.10
CA PRO A 485 21.14 12.30 -19.06
C PRO A 485 20.47 11.11 -18.36
N THR A 486 19.36 10.64 -18.93
CA THR A 486 18.49 9.66 -18.28
C THR A 486 18.19 8.50 -19.23
N GLY A 487 18.53 7.29 -18.82
CA GLY A 487 18.07 6.05 -19.45
C GLY A 487 16.77 5.60 -18.79
N VAL A 488 15.86 5.03 -19.57
CA VAL A 488 14.56 4.58 -19.07
C VAL A 488 14.31 3.15 -19.52
N ALA A 489 13.92 2.30 -18.56
CA ALA A 489 13.43 0.96 -18.80
C ALA A 489 12.07 0.78 -18.14
N GLN A 490 11.25 -0.09 -18.71
CA GLN A 490 9.96 -0.43 -18.12
C GLN A 490 9.61 -1.90 -18.34
N GLY A 491 8.80 -2.45 -17.44
CA GLY A 491 8.32 -3.83 -17.52
C GLY A 491 6.99 -3.99 -16.79
N LEU A 492 6.27 -5.06 -17.13
CA LEU A 492 5.13 -5.52 -16.36
C LEU A 492 5.64 -6.50 -15.29
N VAL A 493 5.18 -6.33 -14.06
CA VAL A 493 5.48 -7.20 -12.93
C VAL A 493 4.21 -7.45 -12.14
N TYR A 494 4.22 -8.45 -11.28
CA TYR A 494 3.10 -8.77 -10.40
C TYR A 494 3.54 -8.69 -8.94
N ILE A 495 2.61 -8.30 -8.07
CA ILE A 495 2.75 -8.40 -6.62
C ILE A 495 1.53 -9.20 -6.17
N GLY A 496 1.74 -10.46 -5.79
CA GLY A 496 0.64 -11.42 -5.70
C GLY A 496 -0.06 -11.57 -7.06
N ASN A 497 -1.38 -11.35 -7.10
CA ASN A 497 -2.15 -11.36 -8.37
C ASN A 497 -2.39 -9.96 -8.96
N ALA A 498 -1.82 -8.91 -8.38
CA ALA A 498 -1.98 -7.54 -8.85
C ALA A 498 -0.86 -7.17 -9.84
N ALA A 499 -1.24 -6.60 -10.97
CA ALA A 499 -0.36 -6.20 -12.05
C ALA A 499 0.11 -4.76 -11.87
N TYR A 500 1.42 -4.55 -12.00
CA TYR A 500 2.07 -3.25 -11.88
C TYR A 500 2.97 -2.97 -13.07
N LEU A 501 3.02 -1.70 -13.47
CA LEU A 501 4.05 -1.20 -14.37
C LEU A 501 5.24 -0.71 -13.52
N VAL A 502 6.39 -1.35 -13.69
CA VAL A 502 7.64 -0.89 -13.09
C VAL A 502 8.45 -0.10 -14.11
N LYS A 503 8.95 1.06 -13.71
CA LYS A 503 9.84 1.92 -14.48
C LYS A 503 11.11 2.19 -13.71
N LEU A 504 12.26 2.02 -14.37
CA LEU A 504 13.55 2.41 -13.84
C LEU A 504 14.08 3.60 -14.65
N TYR A 505 14.36 4.70 -13.96
CA TYR A 505 15.11 5.83 -14.50
C TYR A 505 16.55 5.71 -13.99
N LEU A 506 17.52 5.69 -14.90
CA LEU A 506 18.94 5.68 -14.60
C LEU A 506 19.55 7.02 -15.00
N TYR A 507 20.02 7.79 -14.03
CA TYR A 507 20.59 9.12 -14.21
C TYR A 507 22.11 9.04 -14.20
N TYR A 508 22.74 9.59 -15.22
CA TYR A 508 24.19 9.77 -15.27
C TYR A 508 24.57 11.16 -14.75
N ARG A 509 25.36 11.21 -13.67
CA ARG A 509 25.91 12.41 -13.03
C ARG A 509 27.32 12.76 -13.47
N GLY A 510 27.99 11.91 -14.24
CA GLY A 510 29.28 12.27 -14.82
C GLY A 510 29.12 13.48 -15.75
N ASN A 511 30.18 14.29 -15.84
CA ASN A 511 30.21 15.49 -16.67
C ASN A 511 29.94 15.15 -18.15
N ALA A 512 28.66 15.10 -18.55
CA ALA A 512 28.27 14.94 -19.96
C ALA A 512 28.70 16.13 -20.84
N TYR A 513 29.20 17.21 -20.21
CA TYR A 513 29.69 18.44 -20.86
C TYR A 513 31.07 18.90 -20.34
N GLY A 514 31.83 18.06 -19.64
CA GLY A 514 33.10 18.43 -19.01
C GLY A 514 34.24 18.83 -19.96
N GLY A 515 34.03 18.76 -21.27
CA GLY A 515 34.97 19.19 -22.30
C GLY A 515 34.77 20.63 -22.79
N LEU A 516 33.81 21.38 -22.26
CA LEU A 516 33.62 22.80 -22.61
C LEU A 516 34.05 23.71 -21.46
N SER A 517 35.32 23.58 -21.04
CA SER A 517 36.03 24.76 -20.54
C SER A 517 36.31 25.65 -21.74
N VAL A 518 35.46 26.65 -21.96
CA VAL A 518 35.75 27.73 -22.89
C VAL A 518 36.80 28.62 -22.21
N GLY A 519 38.06 28.44 -22.60
CA GLY A 519 39.08 29.47 -22.51
C GLY A 519 38.98 30.41 -23.70
#